data_AF-A0A0B8T2R5-F1
#
_entry.id   AF-A0A0B8T2R5-F1
#
_cell.length_a   1.000
_cell.length_b   1.000
_cell.length_c   1.000
_cell.angle_alpha   90.00
_cell.angle_beta   90.00
_cell.angle_gamma   90.00
#
_symmetry.space_group_name_H-M   'P 1'
#
loop_
_entity.id
_entity.type
_entity.pdbx_description
1 polymer ?
#
loop_
_entity_poly.entity_id
_entity_poly.type
_entity_poly.pdbx_seq_one_letter_code
_entity_poly.pdbx_strand_id
1 'polypeptide(L)'
;MKRIDLKANGDSLQTLISMDGGHVTEYYTVHCDGFLVGVGIFHNHNEKCTCAMVKDEVGEKHILGRLSDEFPLEVTELHQLEEYYNKMFPDNSL
;
A
#
# COMPACT_ATOMS: atom_id res chain seq x y z
N MET A 1 -13.78 2.20 -5.73
CA MET A 1 -12.77 2.56 -4.72
C MET A 1 -11.70 3.44 -5.34
N LYS A 2 -11.36 4.59 -4.74
CA LYS A 2 -10.21 5.41 -5.17
C LYS A 2 -9.12 5.35 -4.10
N ARG A 3 -7.86 5.55 -4.50
CA ARG A 3 -6.70 5.61 -3.60
C ARG A 3 -6.90 6.59 -2.42
N ILE A 4 -7.52 7.74 -2.69
CA ILE A 4 -7.75 8.79 -1.68
C ILE A 4 -8.74 8.38 -0.60
N ASP A 5 -9.51 7.32 -0.81
CA ASP A 5 -10.50 6.81 0.14
C ASP A 5 -9.85 5.79 1.11
N LEU A 6 -8.63 5.34 0.80
CA LEU A 6 -7.90 4.34 1.58
C LEU A 6 -7.30 4.94 2.84
N LYS A 7 -7.50 4.26 3.96
CA LYS A 7 -6.93 4.64 5.26
C LYS A 7 -6.01 3.55 5.76
N ALA A 8 -4.84 3.93 6.27
CA ALA A 8 -3.97 3.02 7.02
C ALA A 8 -4.74 2.44 8.22
N ASN A 9 -4.52 1.14 8.47
CA ASN A 9 -5.16 0.42 9.55
C ASN A 9 -4.11 -0.26 10.43
N GLY A 10 -4.15 0.05 11.73
CA GLY A 10 -3.25 -0.50 12.74
C GLY A 10 -1.81 0.01 12.61
N ASP A 11 -0.89 -0.79 13.16
CA ASP A 11 0.54 -0.53 13.08
C ASP A 11 1.10 -0.78 11.67
N SER A 12 2.20 -0.10 11.34
CA SER A 12 2.89 -0.34 10.07
C SER A 12 3.37 -1.79 10.01
N LEU A 13 3.14 -2.44 8.87
CA LEU A 13 3.74 -3.74 8.53
C LEU A 13 5.27 -3.62 8.47
N GLN A 14 5.74 -2.49 7.95
CA GLN A 14 7.15 -2.14 7.88
C GLN A 14 7.31 -0.64 7.70
N THR A 15 8.39 -0.09 8.27
CA THR A 15 8.86 1.27 8.02
C THR A 15 10.29 1.17 7.50
N LEU A 16 10.56 1.81 6.36
CA LEU A 16 11.87 1.94 5.75
C LEU A 16 12.26 3.42 5.77
N ILE A 17 13.52 3.70 6.08
CA ILE A 17 14.07 5.04 6.07
C ILE A 17 15.24 5.03 5.09
N SER A 18 15.24 5.97 4.14
CA SER A 18 16.33 6.12 3.17
C SER A 18 17.66 6.40 3.88
N MET A 19 18.78 6.07 3.22
CA MET A 19 20.11 6.25 3.81
C MET A 19 20.44 7.71 4.15
N ASP A 20 19.86 8.67 3.43
CA ASP A 20 20.00 10.10 3.72
C ASP A 20 19.02 10.61 4.80
N GLY A 21 18.14 9.75 5.31
CA GLY A 21 17.13 10.05 6.31
C GLY A 21 15.98 10.94 5.82
N GLY A 22 15.97 11.32 4.54
CA GLY A 22 15.01 12.27 3.98
C GLY A 22 13.69 11.66 3.52
N HIS A 23 13.63 10.34 3.35
CA HIS A 23 12.46 9.63 2.86
C HIS A 23 12.09 8.49 3.79
N VAL A 24 10.84 8.46 4.22
CA VAL A 24 10.26 7.38 5.01
C VAL A 24 9.19 6.69 4.18
N THR A 25 9.32 5.38 4.00
CA THR A 25 8.32 4.54 3.32
C THR A 25 7.69 3.61 4.34
N GLU A 26 6.38 3.75 4.52
CA GLU A 26 5.61 2.95 5.47
C GLU A 26 4.59 2.09 4.73
N TYR A 27 4.50 0.82 5.12
CA TYR A 27 3.54 -0.14 4.57
C TYR A 27 2.45 -0.40 5.60
N TYR A 28 1.20 -0.30 5.20
CA TYR A 28 0.05 -0.53 6.08
C TYR A 28 -0.95 -1.46 5.41
N THR A 29 -1.68 -2.21 6.22
CA THR A 29 -3.00 -2.71 5.77
C THR A 29 -3.91 -1.50 5.53
N VAL A 30 -4.74 -1.55 4.51
CA VAL A 30 -5.63 -0.42 4.17
C VAL A 30 -7.09 -0.81 4.19
N HIS A 31 -7.89 0.08 4.76
CA HIS A 31 -9.34 -0.04 4.79
C HIS A 31 -10.01 0.96 3.85
N CYS A 32 -11.14 0.54 3.27
CA CYS A 32 -12.10 1.39 2.59
C CYS A 32 -13.49 1.09 3.19
N ASP A 33 -14.19 2.14 3.63
CA ASP A 33 -15.54 2.01 4.22
C ASP A 33 -15.65 0.97 5.35
N GLY A 34 -14.57 0.81 6.13
CA GLY A 34 -14.50 -0.11 7.26
C GLY A 34 -14.09 -1.55 6.91
N PHE A 35 -13.91 -1.87 5.63
CA PHE A 35 -13.46 -3.19 5.18
C PHE A 35 -11.96 -3.19 4.92
N LEU A 36 -11.29 -4.27 5.33
CA LEU A 36 -9.91 -4.56 4.93
C LEU A 36 -9.87 -4.91 3.45
N VAL A 37 -9.24 -4.05 2.65
CA VAL A 37 -9.27 -4.17 1.18
C VAL A 37 -7.89 -4.36 0.56
N GLY A 38 -6.79 -4.21 1.30
CA GLY A 38 -5.47 -4.33 0.69
C GLY A 38 -4.31 -3.92 1.57
N VAL A 39 -3.20 -3.62 0.89
CA VAL A 39 -1.98 -3.06 1.47
C VAL A 39 -1.62 -1.78 0.72
N GLY A 40 -1.14 -0.77 1.43
CA GLY A 40 -0.77 0.53 0.87
C GLY A 40 0.58 1.04 1.37
N ILE A 41 1.21 1.84 0.52
CA ILE A 41 2.43 2.61 0.77
C ILE A 41 2.04 4.03 1.16
N PHE A 42 2.66 4.55 2.21
CA PHE A 42 2.52 5.92 2.70
C PHE A 42 3.92 6.50 2.87
N HIS A 43 4.18 7.65 2.25
CA HIS A 43 5.49 8.29 2.30
C HIS A 43 5.50 9.45 3.28
N ASN A 44 6.59 9.60 4.05
CA ASN A 44 6.85 10.73 4.93
C ASN A 44 5.67 11.03 5.88
N HIS A 45 5.06 9.99 6.46
CA HIS A 45 3.91 10.10 7.35
C HIS A 45 2.68 10.79 6.73
N ASN A 46 2.58 10.79 5.40
CA ASN A 46 1.42 11.35 4.70
C ASN A 46 0.17 10.54 5.03
N GLU A 47 -0.94 11.22 5.36
CA GLU A 47 -2.23 10.56 5.60
C GLU A 47 -2.81 9.95 4.32
N LYS A 48 -2.39 10.44 3.15
CA LYS A 48 -2.86 9.96 1.85
C LYS A 48 -1.93 8.87 1.34
N CYS A 49 -2.49 7.68 1.13
CA CYS A 49 -1.80 6.54 0.53
C CYS A 49 -1.15 6.92 -0.81
N THR A 50 0.13 6.65 -1.05
CA THR A 50 0.80 6.92 -2.33
C THR A 50 0.44 5.89 -3.41
N CYS A 51 0.44 4.62 -3.02
CA CYS A 51 0.15 3.48 -3.89
C CYS A 51 -0.43 2.34 -3.05
N ALA A 52 -1.38 1.59 -3.60
CA ALA A 52 -1.94 0.42 -2.93
C ALA A 52 -2.18 -0.74 -3.89
N MET A 53 -2.03 -1.96 -3.38
CA MET A 53 -2.60 -3.16 -3.97
C MET A 53 -3.86 -3.50 -3.19
N VAL A 54 -4.99 -3.56 -3.87
CA VAL A 54 -6.31 -3.79 -3.27
C VAL A 54 -7.05 -4.91 -3.97
N LYS A 55 -7.93 -5.56 -3.21
CA LYS A 55 -8.94 -6.49 -3.69
C LYS A 55 -10.26 -5.75 -3.78
N ASP A 56 -10.93 -5.79 -4.92
CA ASP A 56 -12.27 -5.23 -5.04
C ASP A 56 -13.36 -6.19 -4.50
N GLU A 57 -14.62 -5.79 -4.63
CA GLU A 57 -15.77 -6.53 -4.14
C GLU A 57 -15.96 -7.90 -4.81
N VAL A 58 -15.52 -8.05 -6.08
CA VAL A 58 -15.58 -9.34 -6.80
C VAL A 58 -14.34 -10.19 -6.59
N GLY A 59 -13.35 -9.62 -5.91
CA GLY A 59 -12.14 -10.29 -5.52
C GLY A 59 -10.96 -10.12 -6.46
N GLU A 60 -11.08 -9.23 -7.45
CA GLU A 60 -10.00 -8.92 -8.38
C GLU A 60 -8.95 -8.01 -7.74
N LYS A 61 -7.68 -8.29 -8.04
CA LYS A 61 -6.53 -7.51 -7.58
C LYS A 61 -6.34 -6.29 -8.48
N HIS A 62 -6.26 -5.11 -7.87
CA HIS A 62 -6.03 -3.83 -8.55
C HIS A 62 -4.86 -3.08 -7.93
N ILE A 63 -4.14 -2.32 -8.74
CA ILE A 63 -3.12 -1.36 -8.28
C ILE A 63 -3.70 0.05 -8.38
N LEU A 64 -3.73 0.76 -7.24
CA LEU A 64 -4.19 2.14 -7.13
C LEU A 64 -3.02 3.04 -6.76
N GLY A 65 -2.40 3.70 -7.74
CA GLY A 65 -1.23 4.57 -7.53
C GLY A 65 -1.38 5.96 -8.12
N ARG A 66 -0.59 6.91 -7.60
CA ARG A 66 -0.31 8.18 -8.30
C ARG A 66 1.17 8.22 -8.63
N LEU A 67 1.50 8.31 -9.92
CA LEU A 67 2.85 8.71 -10.33
C LEU A 67 2.97 10.23 -10.05
N SER A 68 3.87 10.61 -9.16
CA SER A 68 4.19 12.01 -8.91
C SER A 68 5.67 12.17 -8.63
N ASP A 69 6.24 13.28 -9.08
CA ASP A 69 7.65 13.60 -8.86
C ASP A 69 8.00 13.85 -7.38
N GLU A 70 6.99 14.18 -6.55
CA GLU A 70 7.15 14.40 -5.10
C GLU A 70 7.44 13.10 -4.33
N PHE A 71 6.99 11.97 -4.87
CA PHE A 71 7.07 10.66 -4.24
C PHE A 71 7.29 9.58 -5.31
N PRO A 72 8.51 9.50 -5.87
CA PRO A 72 8.84 8.47 -6.85
C PRO A 72 8.69 7.09 -6.19
N LEU A 73 7.98 6.18 -6.87
CA LEU A 73 7.88 4.79 -6.42
C LEU A 73 9.04 4.00 -7.00
N GLU A 74 9.80 3.35 -6.14
CA GLU A 74 10.86 2.44 -6.55
C GLU A 74 10.28 1.05 -6.86
N VAL A 75 10.96 0.31 -7.76
CA VAL A 75 10.55 -1.06 -8.13
C VAL A 75 10.59 -2.00 -6.93
N THR A 76 11.56 -1.80 -6.04
CA THR A 76 11.70 -2.50 -4.76
C THR A 76 10.48 -2.32 -3.87
N GLU A 77 9.92 -1.10 -3.81
CA GLU A 77 8.73 -0.81 -3.02
C GLU A 77 7.49 -1.51 -3.59
N LEU A 78 7.36 -1.56 -4.92
CA LEU A 78 6.27 -2.28 -5.58
C LEU A 78 6.35 -3.80 -5.37
N HIS A 79 7.54 -4.40 -5.44
CA HIS A 79 7.71 -5.81 -5.11
C HIS A 79 7.38 -6.10 -3.65
N GLN A 80 7.85 -5.25 -2.73
CA GLN A 80 7.56 -5.44 -1.31
C GLN A 80 6.06 -5.31 -1.00
N LEU A 81 5.39 -4.36 -1.65
CA LEU A 81 3.94 -4.19 -1.59
C LEU A 81 3.19 -5.44 -2.07
N GLU A 82 3.63 -6.02 -3.18
CA GLU A 82 3.06 -7.26 -3.71
C GLU A 82 3.25 -8.44 -2.76
N GLU A 83 4.44 -8.60 -2.18
CA GLU A 83 4.67 -9.66 -1.19
C GLU A 83 3.74 -9.53 0.01
N TYR A 84 3.54 -8.31 0.53
CA TYR A 84 2.62 -8.09 1.64
C TYR A 84 1.18 -8.37 1.26
N TYR A 85 0.76 -7.96 0.07
CA TYR A 85 -0.57 -8.25 -0.44
C TYR A 85 -0.80 -9.76 -0.54
N ASN A 86 0.12 -10.51 -1.16
CA ASN A 86 -0.02 -11.95 -1.36
C ASN A 86 0.02 -12.75 -0.04
N LYS A 87 0.75 -12.25 0.98
CA LYS A 87 0.72 -12.84 2.34
C LYS A 87 -0.65 -12.68 3.00
N MET A 88 -1.33 -11.56 2.75
CA MET A 88 -2.62 -11.22 3.37
C MET A 88 -3.82 -11.79 2.60
N PHE A 89 -3.71 -11.85 1.28
CA PHE A 89 -4.70 -12.37 0.35
C PHE A 89 -4.08 -13.49 -0.49
N PRO A 90 -3.74 -14.64 0.10
CA PRO A 90 -3.21 -15.76 -0.67
C PRO A 90 -4.24 -16.18 -1.71
N ASP A 91 -3.80 -16.32 -2.98
CA ASP A 91 -4.64 -16.89 -4.01
C ASP A 91 -4.97 -18.32 -3.59
N ASN A 92 -6.25 -18.57 -3.26
CA ASN A 92 -6.79 -19.92 -3.14
C ASN A 92 -6.89 -20.53 -4.55
N SER A 93 -5.74 -20.80 -5.17
CA SER A 93 -5.65 -21.68 -6.32
C SER A 93 -5.79 -23.12 -5.81
N LEU A 94 -7.03 -23.57 -5.62
CA LEU A 94 -7.38 -24.99 -5.50
C LEU A 94 -7.44 -25.63 -6.88
#